data_AF-A0A016S835-F1
#
_entry.id   AF-A0A016S835-F1
#
_cell.length_a   1.000
_cell.length_b   1.000
_cell.length_c   1.000
_cell.angle_alpha   90.00
_cell.angle_beta   90.00
_cell.angle_gamma   90.00
#
_symmetry.space_group_name_H-M   'P 1'
#
loop_
_entity.id
_entity.type
_entity.pdbx_description
1 polymer ?
#
loop_
_entity_poly.entity_id
_entity_poly.type
_entity_poly.pdbx_seq_one_letter_code
_entity_poly.pdbx_strand_id
1 'polypeptide(L)'
;MGAEDASPSTRQAAVECVEQWVKLPGVGLQQWTPVLSVVFSAVSEDSAALTNLLNILAANDELSSTDQLVHDLCNYITTVVAQKLLTDLAEDIGCDELASLVSAICTVAVTAIPTLLRNARKSGSELLCDLCSLLANICSCDGSYPIDEMISDLPAQFFTTLRENIGSFASSSKYDENRNVATAVSSYYASVCRNAITKMSFPPAECFKEYDKVQREQFHRYRLARSEVSVDAYFMMGRDTLVFLNQELEEAIAKGNLCRIECVVFLWENVADYLSEEDYTEICQNLELCTRLSGIGEGTDADRLANTVMRHLHALSHLVQEHDNAAELECHVVRLVLPFIQRKGVSTEALRTLEKFVSERSKGILRVGDEISQCCYSFFMDEANSEQQRLEALKCIGYILSVKPSDDIMFENCHRLLVTRYQKLLYGERAFASVSFLLQVCDAVRSAVSNFPPEHLSEMLPLVSQLLCNALFTNPSAGCALAKTAVLIFGHNTSTTPQLCACIRQWLESFASSLPSQSIEEWLSLIYQASLLRLPCFGAGTSPSKFPLSRNCGNKLPKSMT
;
A
#
# COMPACT_ATOMS: atom_id res chain seq x y z
N MET A 1 57.16 -29.18 -0.84
CA MET A 1 57.26 -27.73 -1.02
C MET A 1 56.07 -27.14 -0.33
N GLY A 2 56.30 -26.33 0.70
CA GLY A 2 55.20 -25.66 1.42
C GLY A 2 54.62 -24.54 0.55
N ALA A 3 53.38 -24.14 0.81
CA ALA A 3 52.75 -23.00 0.12
C ALA A 3 53.56 -21.69 0.28
N GLU A 4 54.40 -21.60 1.32
CA GLU A 4 55.28 -20.45 1.61
C GLU A 4 56.49 -20.34 0.66
N ASP A 5 56.90 -21.41 -0.01
CA ASP A 5 58.06 -21.42 -0.92
C ASP A 5 57.72 -20.90 -2.34
N ALA A 6 56.45 -20.64 -2.63
CA ALA A 6 55.97 -20.24 -3.96
C ALA A 6 55.93 -18.71 -4.12
N SER A 7 56.34 -18.23 -5.31
CA SER A 7 56.26 -16.80 -5.64
C SER A 7 54.80 -16.32 -5.62
N PRO A 8 54.54 -15.01 -5.34
CA PRO A 8 53.19 -14.45 -5.34
C PRO A 8 52.44 -14.72 -6.65
N SER A 9 53.13 -14.63 -7.80
CA SER A 9 52.54 -14.91 -9.11
C SER A 9 52.12 -16.37 -9.28
N THR A 10 52.89 -17.31 -8.74
CA THR A 10 52.55 -18.74 -8.80
C THR A 10 51.39 -19.07 -7.87
N ARG A 11 51.30 -18.42 -6.70
CA ARG A 11 50.15 -18.55 -5.80
C ARG A 11 48.87 -18.02 -6.45
N GLN A 12 48.92 -16.84 -7.06
CA GLN A 12 47.77 -16.27 -7.78
C GLN A 12 47.29 -17.17 -8.93
N ALA A 13 48.20 -17.66 -9.76
CA ALA A 13 47.86 -18.57 -10.85
C ALA A 13 47.25 -19.90 -10.35
N ALA A 14 47.66 -20.37 -9.16
CA ALA A 14 47.08 -21.55 -8.54
C ALA A 14 45.65 -21.29 -8.01
N VAL A 15 45.41 -20.12 -7.41
CA VAL A 15 44.06 -19.69 -6.97
C VAL A 15 43.13 -19.62 -8.18
N GLU A 16 43.53 -18.91 -9.23
CA GLU A 16 42.76 -18.78 -10.47
C GLU A 16 42.48 -20.15 -11.11
N CYS A 17 43.46 -21.05 -11.10
CA CYS A 17 43.26 -22.42 -11.56
C CYS A 17 42.14 -23.11 -10.76
N VAL A 18 42.19 -23.07 -9.43
CA VAL A 18 41.14 -23.67 -8.58
C VAL A 18 39.78 -23.03 -8.85
N GLU A 19 39.69 -21.72 -8.97
CA GLU A 19 38.45 -21.02 -9.33
C GLU A 19 37.84 -21.55 -10.63
N GLN A 20 38.66 -21.73 -11.68
CA GLN A 20 38.17 -22.24 -12.97
C GLN A 20 37.72 -23.69 -12.89
N TRP A 21 38.40 -24.52 -12.11
CA TRP A 21 38.01 -25.93 -11.94
C TRP A 21 36.70 -26.07 -11.16
N VAL A 22 36.54 -25.35 -10.04
CA VAL A 22 35.34 -25.46 -9.21
C VAL A 22 34.08 -24.91 -9.91
N LYS A 23 34.25 -23.99 -10.88
CA LYS A 23 33.16 -23.51 -11.75
C LYS A 23 32.61 -24.56 -12.73
N LEU A 24 33.34 -25.64 -13.00
CA LEU A 24 32.91 -26.60 -14.02
C LEU A 24 31.67 -27.38 -13.55
N PRO A 25 30.70 -27.64 -14.45
CA PRO A 25 29.51 -28.42 -14.10
C PRO A 25 29.88 -29.86 -13.75
N GLY A 26 29.25 -30.41 -12.71
CA GLY A 26 29.46 -31.79 -12.26
C GLY A 26 30.69 -32.00 -11.39
N VAL A 27 31.33 -30.93 -10.92
CA VAL A 27 32.44 -31.02 -9.97
C VAL A 27 31.92 -31.32 -8.56
N GLY A 28 32.41 -32.45 -8.02
CA GLY A 28 32.08 -32.90 -6.66
C GLY A 28 32.76 -32.07 -5.57
N LEU A 29 32.03 -31.17 -4.90
CA LEU A 29 32.62 -30.22 -3.93
C LEU A 29 33.32 -30.91 -2.74
N GLN A 30 32.84 -32.09 -2.32
CA GLN A 30 33.49 -32.86 -1.27
C GLN A 30 34.96 -33.17 -1.56
N GLN A 31 35.30 -33.49 -2.81
CA GLN A 31 36.67 -33.85 -3.19
C GLN A 31 37.61 -32.64 -3.16
N TRP A 32 37.05 -31.44 -3.32
CA TRP A 32 37.79 -30.18 -3.34
C TRP A 32 37.95 -29.55 -1.96
N THR A 33 37.25 -30.05 -0.93
CA THR A 33 37.26 -29.46 0.42
C THR A 33 38.68 -29.28 0.99
N PRO A 34 39.62 -30.25 0.90
CA PRO A 34 40.99 -30.04 1.39
C PRO A 34 41.76 -28.95 0.63
N VAL A 35 41.51 -28.82 -0.68
CA VAL A 35 42.15 -27.81 -1.53
C VAL A 35 41.59 -26.43 -1.22
N LEU A 36 40.27 -26.32 -1.08
CA LEU A 36 39.57 -25.08 -0.74
C LEU A 36 40.06 -24.50 0.59
N SER A 37 40.27 -25.33 1.61
CA SER A 37 40.81 -24.88 2.89
C SER A 37 42.19 -24.21 2.76
N VAL A 38 43.09 -24.77 1.95
CA VAL A 38 44.41 -24.19 1.68
C VAL A 38 44.29 -22.88 0.89
N VAL A 39 43.42 -22.87 -0.13
CA VAL A 39 43.20 -21.69 -0.98
C VAL A 39 42.62 -20.53 -0.17
N PHE A 40 41.56 -20.76 0.61
CA PHE A 40 40.96 -19.73 1.47
C PHE A 40 41.98 -19.14 2.44
N SER A 41 42.81 -19.98 3.06
CA SER A 41 43.88 -19.52 3.93
C SER A 41 44.88 -18.61 3.18
N ALA A 42 45.23 -18.97 1.94
CA ALA A 42 46.18 -18.23 1.12
C ALA A 42 45.65 -16.88 0.59
N VAL A 43 44.32 -16.74 0.45
CA VAL A 43 43.67 -15.51 -0.04
C VAL A 43 42.94 -14.73 1.04
N SER A 44 43.18 -15.03 2.32
CA SER A 44 42.47 -14.42 3.46
C SER A 44 42.52 -12.88 3.49
N GLU A 45 43.56 -12.27 2.91
CA GLU A 45 43.74 -10.82 2.81
C GLU A 45 43.29 -10.23 1.46
N ASP A 46 42.93 -11.05 0.47
CA ASP A 46 42.55 -10.62 -0.88
C ASP A 46 41.02 -10.62 -1.04
N SER A 47 40.40 -9.44 -0.88
CA SER A 47 38.95 -9.27 -0.98
C SER A 47 38.38 -9.71 -2.33
N ALA A 48 39.10 -9.50 -3.43
CA ALA A 48 38.64 -9.85 -4.77
C ALA A 48 38.64 -11.37 -4.98
N ALA A 49 39.72 -12.04 -4.59
CA ALA A 49 39.80 -13.51 -4.66
C ALA A 49 38.78 -14.18 -3.73
N LEU A 50 38.60 -13.67 -2.50
CA LEU A 50 37.57 -14.15 -1.58
C LEU A 50 36.17 -13.99 -2.18
N THR A 51 35.86 -12.81 -2.72
CA THR A 51 34.57 -12.53 -3.38
C THR A 51 34.30 -13.54 -4.49
N ASN A 52 35.28 -13.78 -5.36
CA ASN A 52 35.15 -14.73 -6.47
C ASN A 52 34.91 -16.15 -5.96
N LEU A 53 35.71 -16.64 -5.02
CA LEU A 53 35.56 -17.99 -4.47
C LEU A 53 34.21 -18.20 -3.78
N LEU A 54 33.78 -17.24 -2.97
CA LEU A 54 32.47 -17.30 -2.29
C LEU A 54 31.33 -17.35 -3.32
N ASN A 55 31.37 -16.52 -4.35
CA ASN A 55 30.36 -16.52 -5.42
C ASN A 55 30.34 -17.85 -6.19
N ILE A 56 31.51 -18.42 -6.50
CA ILE A 56 31.62 -19.72 -7.18
C ILE A 56 30.99 -20.82 -6.34
N LEU A 57 31.29 -20.87 -5.05
CA LEU A 57 30.75 -21.88 -4.16
C LEU A 57 29.24 -21.71 -3.96
N ALA A 58 28.77 -20.47 -3.78
CA ALA A 58 27.34 -20.19 -3.62
C ALA A 58 26.52 -20.56 -4.86
N ALA A 59 27.10 -20.43 -6.05
CA ALA A 59 26.49 -20.81 -7.32
C ALA A 59 26.55 -22.32 -7.62
N ASN A 60 27.27 -23.11 -6.81
CA ASN A 60 27.38 -24.55 -7.00
C ASN A 60 26.26 -25.28 -6.23
N ASP A 61 25.40 -25.99 -6.96
CA ASP A 61 24.23 -26.67 -6.41
C ASP A 61 24.56 -27.71 -5.31
N GLU A 62 25.77 -28.27 -5.31
CA GLU A 62 26.21 -29.24 -4.31
C GLU A 62 26.57 -28.61 -2.96
N LEU A 63 26.69 -27.27 -2.86
CA LEU A 63 27.04 -26.63 -1.59
C LEU A 63 25.98 -26.98 -0.53
N SER A 64 24.70 -26.85 -0.88
CA SER A 64 23.58 -27.13 0.02
C SER A 64 23.52 -28.60 0.51
N SER A 65 24.08 -29.54 -0.26
CA SER A 65 24.10 -30.97 0.06
C SER A 65 25.38 -31.43 0.77
N THR A 66 26.35 -30.55 0.96
CA THR A 66 27.65 -30.86 1.60
C THR A 66 27.75 -30.23 2.98
N ASP A 67 27.13 -30.86 3.98
CA ASP A 67 26.96 -30.33 5.35
C ASP A 67 28.26 -29.83 5.99
N GLN A 68 29.34 -30.62 5.91
CA GLN A 68 30.62 -30.27 6.52
C GLN A 68 31.26 -29.05 5.85
N LEU A 69 31.18 -28.96 4.51
CA LEU A 69 31.73 -27.82 3.78
C LEU A 69 30.97 -26.54 4.11
N VAL A 70 29.65 -26.59 4.20
CA VAL A 70 28.83 -25.44 4.63
C VAL A 70 29.23 -25.00 6.04
N HIS A 71 29.40 -25.95 6.96
CA HIS A 71 29.83 -25.65 8.32
C HIS A 71 31.22 -24.99 8.34
N ASP A 72 32.20 -25.58 7.66
CA ASP A 72 33.57 -25.06 7.61
C ASP A 72 33.63 -23.69 6.93
N LEU A 73 32.87 -23.48 5.87
CA LEU A 73 32.80 -22.21 5.16
C LEU A 73 32.14 -21.12 6.00
N CYS A 74 31.01 -21.40 6.64
CA CYS A 74 30.36 -20.44 7.52
C CYS A 74 31.25 -20.11 8.71
N ASN A 75 31.94 -21.10 9.29
CA ASN A 75 32.88 -20.88 10.38
C ASN A 75 34.08 -20.02 9.93
N TYR A 76 34.60 -20.26 8.73
CA TYR A 76 35.64 -19.42 8.14
C TYR A 76 35.16 -17.97 7.93
N ILE A 77 33.93 -17.78 7.46
CA ILE A 77 33.31 -16.46 7.29
C ILE A 77 33.18 -15.75 8.63
N THR A 78 32.61 -16.39 9.65
CA THR A 78 32.34 -15.77 10.95
C THR A 78 33.59 -15.53 11.80
N THR A 79 34.72 -16.16 11.45
CA THR A 79 35.98 -16.02 12.21
C THR A 79 37.03 -15.22 11.47
N VAL A 80 37.43 -15.65 10.27
CA VAL A 80 38.55 -15.04 9.52
C VAL A 80 38.05 -13.87 8.68
N VAL A 81 37.04 -14.10 7.84
CA VAL A 81 36.53 -13.04 6.94
C VAL A 81 35.89 -11.91 7.74
N ALA A 82 35.20 -12.22 8.84
CA ALA A 82 34.63 -11.22 9.74
C ALA A 82 35.68 -10.25 10.31
N GLN A 83 36.87 -10.73 10.70
CA GLN A 83 37.94 -9.87 11.22
C GLN A 83 38.45 -8.90 10.16
N LYS A 84 38.66 -9.39 8.94
CA LYS A 84 39.03 -8.56 7.79
C LYS A 84 37.95 -7.53 7.50
N LEU A 85 36.70 -7.98 7.41
CA LEU A 85 35.55 -7.12 7.10
C LEU A 85 35.40 -5.99 8.13
N LEU A 86 35.60 -6.27 9.42
CA LEU A 86 35.57 -5.24 10.47
C LEU A 86 36.72 -4.22 10.32
N THR A 87 37.88 -4.65 9.82
CA THR A 87 39.02 -3.76 9.55
C THR A 87 38.71 -2.89 8.32
N ASP A 88 38.25 -3.50 7.23
CA ASP A 88 37.92 -2.82 5.98
C ASP A 88 36.76 -1.80 6.20
N LEU A 89 35.75 -2.14 7.02
CA LEU A 89 34.67 -1.23 7.42
C LEU A 89 35.17 0.02 8.16
N ALA A 90 36.22 -0.13 8.97
CA ALA A 90 36.79 0.98 9.75
C ALA A 90 37.69 1.89 8.88
N GLU A 91 38.24 1.36 7.78
CA GLU A 91 39.13 2.08 6.89
C GLU A 91 38.38 2.82 5.76
N ASP A 92 37.54 2.10 5.00
CA ASP A 92 36.78 2.66 3.87
C ASP A 92 35.48 1.87 3.62
N ILE A 93 34.43 2.27 4.33
CA ILE A 93 33.09 1.67 4.23
C ILE A 93 32.41 1.89 2.85
N GLY A 94 32.85 2.90 2.09
CA GLY A 94 32.31 3.22 0.77
C GLY A 94 32.91 2.41 -0.37
N CYS A 95 33.84 1.49 -0.08
CA CYS A 95 34.60 0.75 -1.07
C CYS A 95 33.73 -0.27 -1.85
N ASP A 96 33.79 -0.23 -3.19
CA ASP A 96 33.06 -1.16 -4.08
C ASP A 96 33.50 -2.63 -3.88
N GLU A 97 34.77 -2.87 -3.56
CA GLU A 97 35.28 -4.22 -3.27
C GLU A 97 34.69 -4.77 -1.98
N LEU A 98 34.53 -3.93 -0.96
CA LEU A 98 33.88 -4.29 0.30
C LEU A 98 32.41 -4.65 0.08
N ALA A 99 31.68 -3.83 -0.70
CA ALA A 99 30.29 -4.12 -1.05
C ALA A 99 30.15 -5.47 -1.80
N SER A 100 31.08 -5.74 -2.72
CA SER A 100 31.12 -7.01 -3.46
C SER A 100 31.38 -8.21 -2.55
N LEU A 101 32.30 -8.08 -1.58
CA LEU A 101 32.58 -9.11 -0.59
C LEU A 101 31.39 -9.36 0.34
N VAL A 102 30.75 -8.31 0.86
CA VAL A 102 29.54 -8.42 1.69
C VAL A 102 28.43 -9.13 0.92
N SER A 103 28.22 -8.78 -0.36
CA SER A 103 27.23 -9.44 -1.21
C SER A 103 27.52 -10.94 -1.38
N ALA A 104 28.79 -11.31 -1.60
CA ALA A 104 29.18 -12.71 -1.73
C ALA A 104 28.96 -13.50 -0.42
N ILE A 105 29.29 -12.90 0.72
CA ILE A 105 29.02 -13.47 2.06
C ILE A 105 27.51 -13.70 2.23
N CYS A 106 26.67 -12.70 1.91
CA CYS A 106 25.22 -12.82 2.03
C CYS A 106 24.67 -13.95 1.13
N THR A 107 25.22 -14.10 -0.08
CA THR A 107 24.82 -15.16 -1.01
C THR A 107 25.13 -16.55 -0.45
N VAL A 108 26.35 -16.75 0.08
CA VAL A 108 26.72 -17.99 0.78
C VAL A 108 25.82 -18.24 1.99
N ALA A 109 25.58 -17.20 2.80
CA ALA A 109 24.76 -17.28 4.00
C ALA A 109 23.34 -17.76 3.68
N VAL A 110 22.71 -17.21 2.62
CA VAL A 110 21.38 -17.63 2.15
C VAL A 110 21.39 -19.10 1.73
N THR A 111 22.36 -19.52 0.92
CA THR A 111 22.49 -20.92 0.47
C THR A 111 22.72 -21.89 1.64
N ALA A 112 23.37 -21.43 2.72
CA ALA A 112 23.68 -22.23 3.90
C ALA A 112 22.49 -22.44 4.86
N ILE A 113 21.43 -21.62 4.80
CA ILE A 113 20.30 -21.63 5.76
C ILE A 113 19.74 -23.03 6.04
N PRO A 114 19.39 -23.88 5.03
CA PRO A 114 18.80 -25.19 5.29
C PRO A 114 19.69 -26.10 6.15
N THR A 115 21.00 -26.06 5.88
CA THR A 115 22.01 -26.85 6.61
C THR A 115 22.25 -26.27 7.99
N LEU A 116 22.39 -24.96 8.12
CA LEU A 116 22.57 -24.28 9.41
C LEU A 116 21.38 -24.53 10.35
N LEU A 117 20.15 -24.47 9.85
CA LEU A 117 18.96 -24.77 10.65
C LEU A 117 18.90 -26.24 11.06
N ARG A 118 19.24 -27.17 10.16
CA ARG A 118 19.30 -28.61 10.49
C ARG A 118 20.34 -28.88 11.59
N ASN A 119 21.49 -28.21 11.54
CA ASN A 119 22.53 -28.32 12.56
C ASN A 119 22.10 -27.66 13.87
N ALA A 120 21.53 -26.46 13.81
CA ALA A 120 21.01 -25.72 14.96
C ALA A 120 20.04 -26.56 15.81
N ARG A 121 19.16 -27.30 15.15
CA ARG A 121 18.19 -28.20 15.80
C ARG A 121 18.82 -29.43 16.45
N LYS A 122 19.97 -29.91 15.95
CA LYS A 122 20.61 -31.15 16.42
C LYS A 122 21.71 -30.92 17.45
N SER A 123 22.54 -29.91 17.24
CA SER A 123 23.82 -29.73 17.94
C SER A 123 24.00 -28.34 18.56
N GLY A 124 23.06 -27.42 18.37
CA GLY A 124 23.12 -26.05 18.91
C GLY A 124 23.28 -24.98 17.82
N SER A 125 22.82 -23.77 18.12
CA SER A 125 22.67 -22.67 17.16
C SER A 125 23.84 -21.69 17.11
N GLU A 126 25.00 -22.02 17.69
CA GLU A 126 26.14 -21.10 17.84
C GLU A 126 26.60 -20.50 16.51
N LEU A 127 26.92 -21.35 15.52
CA LEU A 127 27.37 -20.88 14.20
C LEU A 127 26.31 -20.06 13.45
N LEU A 128 25.03 -20.40 13.62
CA LEU A 128 23.93 -19.61 13.05
C LEU A 128 23.85 -18.23 13.73
N CYS A 129 24.00 -18.19 15.05
CA CYS A 129 24.03 -16.94 15.82
C CYS A 129 25.23 -16.07 15.44
N ASP A 130 26.42 -16.64 15.24
CA ASP A 130 27.61 -15.90 14.81
C ASP A 130 27.40 -15.26 13.44
N LEU A 131 26.76 -16.00 12.52
CA LEU A 131 26.42 -15.48 11.20
C LEU A 131 25.35 -14.37 11.27
N CYS A 132 24.29 -14.57 12.05
CA CYS A 132 23.29 -13.53 12.30
C CYS A 132 23.92 -12.28 12.94
N SER A 133 24.87 -12.45 13.85
CA SER A 133 25.60 -11.36 14.50
C SER A 133 26.43 -10.56 13.50
N LEU A 134 27.23 -11.24 12.67
CA LEU A 134 28.01 -10.60 11.60
C LEU A 134 27.10 -9.78 10.66
N LEU A 135 26.02 -10.39 10.18
CA LEU A 135 25.10 -9.74 9.24
C LEU A 135 24.31 -8.59 9.89
N ALA A 136 23.93 -8.71 11.17
CA ALA A 136 23.32 -7.61 11.91
C ALA A 136 24.30 -6.44 12.13
N ASN A 137 25.60 -6.72 12.33
CA ASN A 137 26.64 -5.68 12.41
C ASN A 137 26.79 -4.95 11.08
N ILE A 138 26.72 -5.65 9.94
CA ILE A 138 26.73 -5.03 8.61
C ILE A 138 25.49 -4.14 8.41
N CYS A 139 24.30 -4.63 8.80
CA CYS A 139 23.07 -3.83 8.75
C CYS A 139 23.17 -2.53 9.55
N SER A 140 24.04 -2.52 10.58
CA SER A 140 24.22 -1.43 11.54
C SER A 140 25.52 -0.65 11.41
N CYS A 141 26.23 -0.83 10.28
CA CYS A 141 27.44 -0.09 10.00
C CYS A 141 27.22 1.43 10.03
N ASP A 142 28.28 2.15 10.39
CA ASP A 142 28.28 3.60 10.53
C ASP A 142 28.05 4.29 9.18
N GLY A 143 27.65 5.57 9.21
CA GLY A 143 27.39 6.36 8.01
C GLY A 143 25.96 6.26 7.48
N SER A 144 25.65 7.11 6.51
CA SER A 144 24.33 7.30 5.91
C SER A 144 24.28 6.70 4.51
N TYR A 145 23.33 5.83 4.23
CA TYR A 145 23.08 5.34 2.87
C TYR A 145 22.47 6.46 2.00
N PRO A 146 22.83 6.61 0.71
CA PRO A 146 23.93 5.97 -0.03
C PRO A 146 25.23 6.81 -0.02
N ILE A 147 25.34 7.77 0.89
CA ILE A 147 26.40 8.81 0.85
C ILE A 147 27.72 8.26 1.38
N ASP A 148 27.66 7.66 2.56
CA ASP A 148 28.83 7.15 3.25
C ASP A 148 29.03 5.66 2.95
N GLU A 149 27.95 4.90 2.77
CA GLU A 149 27.98 3.44 2.60
C GLU A 149 26.87 2.91 1.67
N MET A 150 27.08 1.72 1.11
CA MET A 150 26.14 1.03 0.21
C MET A 150 25.94 -0.46 0.52
N ILE A 151 26.10 -0.86 1.78
CA ILE A 151 26.16 -2.28 2.19
C ILE A 151 25.07 -2.67 3.18
N SER A 152 24.46 -1.72 3.88
CA SER A 152 23.62 -2.04 5.04
C SER A 152 22.30 -2.73 4.67
N ASP A 153 21.84 -2.67 3.42
CA ASP A 153 20.68 -3.40 2.89
C ASP A 153 21.00 -4.83 2.41
N LEU A 154 22.27 -5.13 2.08
CA LEU A 154 22.66 -6.42 1.49
C LEU A 154 22.22 -7.64 2.32
N PRO A 155 22.22 -7.62 3.67
CA PRO A 155 21.78 -8.77 4.46
C PRO A 155 20.26 -9.01 4.50
N ALA A 156 19.43 -8.13 3.91
CA ALA A 156 17.97 -8.24 4.02
C ALA A 156 17.43 -9.62 3.58
N GLN A 157 17.88 -10.09 2.40
CA GLN A 157 17.45 -11.39 1.86
C GLN A 157 17.75 -12.56 2.81
N PHE A 158 18.88 -12.50 3.55
CA PHE A 158 19.22 -13.53 4.52
C PHE A 158 18.19 -13.60 5.65
N PHE A 159 17.83 -12.46 6.25
CA PHE A 159 16.85 -12.43 7.35
C PHE A 159 15.46 -12.87 6.89
N THR A 160 15.01 -12.41 5.72
CA THR A 160 13.72 -12.84 5.17
C THR A 160 13.69 -14.35 4.90
N THR A 161 14.72 -14.90 4.23
CA THR A 161 14.80 -16.34 3.95
C THR A 161 14.96 -17.18 5.22
N LEU A 162 15.70 -16.69 6.22
CA LEU A 162 15.87 -17.39 7.49
C LEU A 162 14.52 -17.50 8.23
N ARG A 163 13.77 -16.40 8.33
CA ARG A 163 12.42 -16.38 8.90
C ARG A 163 11.50 -17.37 8.19
N GLU A 164 11.45 -17.35 6.85
CA GLU A 164 10.61 -18.26 6.06
C GLU A 164 10.95 -19.73 6.32
N ASN A 165 12.24 -20.06 6.44
CA ASN A 165 12.69 -21.42 6.74
C ASN A 165 12.52 -21.82 8.22
N ILE A 166 12.29 -20.88 9.13
CA ILE A 166 11.88 -21.18 10.50
C ILE A 166 10.35 -21.41 10.53
N GLY A 167 9.58 -20.53 9.88
CA GLY A 167 8.11 -20.55 9.87
C GLY A 167 7.48 -21.71 9.08
N SER A 168 8.06 -22.10 7.95
CA SER A 168 7.57 -23.20 7.10
C SER A 168 7.48 -24.56 7.80
N PHE A 169 8.18 -24.74 8.92
CA PHE A 169 8.19 -25.99 9.69
C PHE A 169 7.34 -25.92 10.98
N ALA A 170 6.62 -24.82 11.23
CA ALA A 170 5.74 -24.67 12.40
C ALA A 170 4.55 -25.66 12.40
N SER A 171 4.20 -26.23 11.23
CA SER A 171 3.18 -27.27 11.08
C SER A 171 3.69 -28.71 11.29
N SER A 172 4.98 -28.88 11.58
CA SER A 172 5.62 -30.19 11.76
C SER A 172 5.67 -30.63 13.24
N SER A 173 5.87 -31.93 13.49
CA SER A 173 6.06 -32.50 14.84
C SER A 173 7.30 -31.99 15.60
N LYS A 174 8.06 -31.06 15.02
CA LYS A 174 9.30 -30.46 15.54
C LYS A 174 9.12 -29.01 16.04
N TYR A 175 7.90 -28.68 16.47
CA TYR A 175 7.54 -27.33 16.92
C TYR A 175 8.50 -26.77 17.99
N ASP A 176 8.88 -27.58 18.98
CA ASP A 176 9.78 -27.15 20.07
C ASP A 176 11.21 -26.86 19.59
N GLU A 177 11.75 -27.67 18.67
CA GLU A 177 13.08 -27.44 18.08
C GLU A 177 13.11 -26.12 17.31
N ASN A 178 12.06 -25.80 16.56
CA ASN A 178 11.95 -24.56 15.80
C ASN A 178 11.80 -23.35 16.72
N ARG A 179 11.02 -23.48 17.80
CA ARG A 179 10.85 -22.41 18.78
C ARG A 179 12.18 -22.06 19.46
N ASN A 180 13.00 -23.06 19.78
CA ASN A 180 14.32 -22.83 20.37
C ASN A 180 15.24 -22.07 19.42
N VAL A 181 15.28 -22.45 18.15
CA VAL A 181 16.09 -21.73 17.13
C VAL A 181 15.56 -20.31 16.93
N ALA A 182 14.24 -20.13 16.81
CA ALA A 182 13.61 -18.82 16.67
C ALA A 182 13.97 -17.90 17.85
N THR A 183 13.91 -18.44 19.07
CA THR A 183 14.28 -17.72 20.30
C THR A 183 15.76 -17.33 20.30
N ALA A 184 16.65 -18.20 19.81
CA ALA A 184 18.08 -17.92 19.78
C ALA A 184 18.43 -16.77 18.82
N VAL A 185 17.69 -16.63 17.72
CA VAL A 185 17.99 -15.60 16.70
C VAL A 185 17.14 -14.33 16.80
N SER A 186 16.08 -14.33 17.62
CA SER A 186 15.11 -13.21 17.72
C SER A 186 15.76 -11.86 18.06
N SER A 187 16.78 -11.87 18.93
CA SER A 187 17.51 -10.66 19.31
C SER A 187 18.21 -9.97 18.13
N TYR A 188 18.61 -10.71 17.09
CA TYR A 188 19.19 -10.13 15.88
C TYR A 188 18.13 -9.43 15.03
N TYR A 189 16.93 -10.00 14.89
CA TYR A 189 15.81 -9.32 14.23
C TYR A 189 15.42 -8.03 14.97
N ALA A 190 15.42 -8.06 16.31
CA ALA A 190 15.22 -6.86 17.13
C ALA A 190 16.28 -5.78 16.83
N SER A 191 17.55 -6.19 16.75
CA SER A 191 18.67 -5.29 16.46
C SER A 191 18.58 -4.68 15.06
N VAL A 192 18.30 -5.50 14.05
CA VAL A 192 18.18 -5.07 12.65
C VAL A 192 16.98 -4.13 12.47
N CYS A 193 15.85 -4.42 13.11
CA CYS A 193 14.68 -3.54 13.12
C CYS A 193 14.97 -2.19 13.80
N ARG A 194 15.60 -2.20 14.98
CA ARG A 194 16.02 -0.97 15.68
C ARG A 194 16.96 -0.13 14.83
N ASN A 195 17.94 -0.76 14.20
CA ASN A 195 18.90 -0.06 13.37
C ASN A 195 18.24 0.53 12.11
N ALA A 196 17.29 -0.19 11.50
CA ALA A 196 16.56 0.28 10.33
C ALA A 196 15.85 1.61 10.57
N ILE A 197 15.31 1.86 11.78
CA ILE A 197 14.74 3.17 12.13
C ILE A 197 15.75 4.29 11.92
N THR A 198 17.01 4.08 12.32
CA THR A 198 18.06 5.09 12.18
C THR A 198 18.51 5.25 10.73
N LYS A 199 18.76 4.14 10.01
CA LYS A 199 19.30 4.18 8.64
C LYS A 199 18.27 4.59 7.58
N MET A 200 17.00 4.26 7.78
CA MET A 200 15.91 4.58 6.85
C MET A 200 15.20 5.90 7.16
N SER A 201 15.51 6.54 8.29
CA SER A 201 15.01 7.89 8.57
C SER A 201 15.53 8.84 7.52
N PHE A 202 14.64 9.63 6.93
CA PHE A 202 15.06 10.70 6.05
C PHE A 202 16.00 11.66 6.79
N PRO A 203 17.05 12.17 6.13
CA PRO A 203 17.69 13.38 6.64
C PRO A 203 16.67 14.54 6.58
N PRO A 204 16.84 15.59 7.42
CA PRO A 204 15.98 16.77 7.37
C PRO A 204 15.86 17.34 5.95
N ALA A 205 14.71 17.91 5.60
CA ALA A 205 14.43 18.36 4.23
C ALA A 205 15.51 19.26 3.63
N GLU A 206 16.13 20.12 4.43
CA GLU A 206 17.21 21.00 3.95
C GLU A 206 18.46 20.22 3.56
N CYS A 207 18.84 19.19 4.33
CA CYS A 207 19.95 18.30 3.99
C CYS A 207 19.60 17.39 2.80
N PHE A 208 18.37 16.88 2.73
CA PHE A 208 17.95 15.98 1.64
C PHE A 208 17.88 16.67 0.26
N LYS A 209 17.75 18.01 0.24
CA LYS A 209 17.85 18.80 -1.00
C LYS A 209 19.25 18.79 -1.59
N GLU A 210 20.28 18.65 -0.76
CA GLU A 210 21.69 18.62 -1.19
C GLU A 210 22.04 17.35 -1.96
N TYR A 211 21.26 16.27 -1.74
CA TYR A 211 21.45 15.02 -2.46
C TYR A 211 21.17 15.23 -3.95
N ASP A 212 21.93 14.57 -4.81
CA ASP A 212 21.64 14.56 -6.23
C ASP A 212 20.44 13.64 -6.56
N LYS A 213 20.06 13.57 -7.84
CA LYS A 213 18.93 12.73 -8.27
C LYS A 213 19.21 11.23 -8.06
N VAL A 214 20.43 10.77 -8.28
CA VAL A 214 20.82 9.38 -8.17
C VAL A 214 20.83 8.95 -6.70
N GLN A 215 21.39 9.78 -5.83
CA GLN A 215 21.45 9.57 -4.39
C GLN A 215 20.05 9.49 -3.76
N ARG A 216 19.14 10.40 -4.14
CA ARG A 216 17.74 10.32 -3.67
C ARG A 216 17.04 9.05 -4.13
N GLU A 217 17.24 8.66 -5.39
CA GLU A 217 16.64 7.44 -5.96
C GLU A 217 17.20 6.17 -5.28
N GLN A 218 18.50 6.14 -4.98
CA GLN A 218 19.13 5.07 -4.21
C GLN A 218 18.56 5.02 -2.79
N PHE A 219 18.42 6.15 -2.10
CA PHE A 219 17.82 6.19 -0.77
C PHE A 219 16.37 5.68 -0.75
N HIS A 220 15.57 6.03 -1.76
CA HIS A 220 14.21 5.51 -1.88
C HIS A 220 14.18 4.00 -2.13
N ARG A 221 15.03 3.48 -3.02
CA ARG A 221 15.18 2.04 -3.25
C ARG A 221 15.64 1.29 -2.00
N TYR A 222 16.56 1.89 -1.24
CA TYR A 222 17.02 1.35 0.03
C TYR A 222 15.90 1.21 1.06
N ARG A 223 15.06 2.24 1.23
CA ARG A 223 13.89 2.16 2.12
C ARG A 223 12.91 1.06 1.70
N LEU A 224 12.73 0.84 0.40
CA LEU A 224 11.89 -0.24 -0.12
C LEU A 224 12.52 -1.62 0.11
N ALA A 225 13.82 -1.77 -0.13
CA ALA A 225 14.53 -3.04 0.08
C ALA A 225 14.53 -3.47 1.55
N ARG A 226 14.49 -2.51 2.49
CA ARG A 226 14.50 -2.75 3.94
C ARG A 226 13.13 -2.61 4.61
N SER A 227 12.05 -2.37 3.86
CA SER A 227 10.73 -2.08 4.45
C SER A 227 10.14 -3.25 5.23
N GLU A 228 10.44 -4.48 4.80
CA GLU A 228 9.92 -5.71 5.43
C GLU A 228 10.62 -6.07 6.75
N VAL A 229 11.61 -5.31 7.20
CA VAL A 229 12.33 -5.59 8.46
C VAL A 229 11.42 -5.64 9.70
N SER A 230 10.36 -4.82 9.74
CA SER A 230 9.38 -4.84 10.83
C SER A 230 8.47 -6.06 10.75
N VAL A 231 8.12 -6.49 9.54
CA VAL A 231 7.39 -7.74 9.28
C VAL A 231 8.23 -8.91 9.76
N ASP A 232 9.50 -8.96 9.34
CA ASP A 232 10.43 -10.01 9.73
C ASP A 232 10.60 -10.09 11.25
N ALA A 233 10.77 -8.95 11.93
CA ALA A 233 10.82 -8.87 13.38
C ALA A 233 9.51 -9.31 14.04
N TYR A 234 8.35 -8.92 13.50
CA TYR A 234 7.04 -9.32 14.04
C TYR A 234 6.82 -10.83 13.96
N PHE A 235 7.19 -11.49 12.86
CA PHE A 235 7.10 -12.95 12.79
C PHE A 235 8.02 -13.68 13.79
N MET A 236 9.13 -13.06 14.18
CA MET A 236 10.11 -13.66 15.07
C MET A 236 9.88 -13.35 16.56
N MET A 237 9.30 -12.20 16.87
CA MET A 237 9.13 -11.69 18.23
C MET A 237 7.67 -11.44 18.61
N GLY A 238 6.74 -11.51 17.65
CA GLY A 238 5.32 -11.21 17.81
C GLY A 238 5.09 -9.80 18.34
N ARG A 239 4.18 -9.71 19.32
CA ARG A 239 3.76 -8.49 20.00
C ARG A 239 4.91 -7.63 20.54
N ASP A 240 6.05 -8.22 20.92
CA ASP A 240 7.21 -7.47 21.42
C ASP A 240 7.75 -6.47 20.38
N THR A 241 7.62 -6.77 19.08
CA THR A 241 7.96 -5.84 17.99
C THR A 241 7.06 -4.60 18.01
N LEU A 242 5.76 -4.78 18.23
CA LEU A 242 4.78 -3.69 18.26
C LEU A 242 4.96 -2.80 19.50
N VAL A 243 5.23 -3.41 20.65
CA VAL A 243 5.58 -2.70 21.89
C VAL A 243 6.83 -1.86 21.67
N PHE A 244 7.87 -2.43 21.06
CA PHE A 244 9.10 -1.71 20.71
C PHE A 244 8.83 -0.52 19.76
N LEU A 245 8.05 -0.73 18.69
CA LEU A 245 7.74 0.35 17.75
C LEU A 245 6.91 1.47 18.40
N ASN A 246 5.98 1.14 19.31
CA ASN A 246 5.23 2.15 20.08
C ASN A 246 6.15 2.95 21.02
N GLN A 247 7.10 2.29 21.68
CA GLN A 247 8.09 2.98 22.54
C GLN A 247 8.97 3.94 21.72
N GLU A 248 9.48 3.48 20.57
CA GLU A 248 10.28 4.31 19.67
C GLU A 248 9.48 5.49 19.10
N LEU A 249 8.20 5.27 18.76
CA LEU A 249 7.31 6.32 18.31
C LEU A 249 7.09 7.36 19.41
N GLU A 250 6.79 6.93 20.64
CA GLU A 250 6.60 7.81 21.78
C GLU A 250 7.84 8.66 22.07
N GLU A 251 9.02 8.04 22.08
CA GLU A 251 10.29 8.74 22.29
C GLU A 251 10.58 9.74 21.17
N ALA A 252 10.36 9.36 19.91
CA ALA A 252 10.55 10.24 18.76
C ALA A 252 9.60 11.44 18.80
N ILE A 253 8.33 11.24 19.21
CA ILE A 253 7.35 12.30 19.43
C ILE A 253 7.81 13.24 20.54
N ALA A 254 8.28 12.70 21.67
CA ALA A 254 8.77 13.51 22.79
C ALA A 254 9.97 14.40 22.40
N LYS A 255 10.83 13.92 21.50
CA LYS A 255 11.96 14.68 20.95
C LYS A 255 11.60 15.61 19.79
N GLY A 256 10.40 15.51 19.23
CA GLY A 256 9.96 16.31 18.08
C GLY A 256 10.71 15.98 16.77
N ASN A 257 11.28 14.79 16.64
CA ASN A 257 12.05 14.40 15.45
C ASN A 257 11.11 13.86 14.36
N LEU A 258 10.60 14.74 13.50
CA LEU A 258 9.63 14.39 12.45
C LEU A 258 10.09 13.26 11.52
N CYS A 259 11.38 13.22 11.17
CA CYS A 259 11.91 12.19 10.27
C CYS A 259 11.97 10.81 10.94
N ARG A 260 12.35 10.77 12.22
CA ARG A 260 12.32 9.51 12.99
C ARG A 260 10.89 9.05 13.24
N ILE A 261 9.98 9.95 13.60
CA ILE A 261 8.55 9.64 13.77
C ILE A 261 8.02 9.01 12.47
N GLU A 262 8.31 9.64 11.32
CA GLU A 262 7.86 9.14 10.02
C GLU A 262 8.40 7.75 9.73
N CYS A 263 9.68 7.49 10.01
CA CYS A 263 10.26 6.17 9.78
C CYS A 263 9.63 5.08 10.67
N VAL A 264 9.31 5.39 11.93
CA VAL A 264 8.66 4.44 12.84
C VAL A 264 7.22 4.15 12.38
N VAL A 265 6.48 5.18 11.95
CA VAL A 265 5.14 5.00 11.38
C VAL A 265 5.19 4.22 10.06
N PHE A 266 6.21 4.44 9.23
CA PHE A 266 6.43 3.65 8.00
C PHE A 266 6.66 2.17 8.30
N LEU A 267 7.41 1.83 9.35
CA LEU A 267 7.58 0.44 9.77
C LEU A 267 6.30 -0.19 10.33
N TRP A 268 5.47 0.62 11.02
CA TRP A 268 4.13 0.23 11.46
C TRP A 268 3.19 -0.02 10.27
N GLU A 269 3.25 0.83 9.24
CA GLU A 269 2.47 0.69 7.99
C GLU A 269 2.76 -0.68 7.34
N ASN A 270 4.04 -1.09 7.27
CA ASN A 270 4.42 -2.36 6.64
C ASN A 270 3.96 -3.62 7.40
N VAL A 271 3.81 -3.55 8.73
CA VAL A 271 3.36 -4.71 9.52
C VAL A 271 1.84 -4.81 9.62
N ALA A 272 1.10 -3.72 9.32
CA ALA A 272 -0.34 -3.60 9.52
C ALA A 272 -1.16 -4.73 8.86
N ASP A 273 -0.78 -5.19 7.66
CA ASP A 273 -1.49 -6.25 6.93
C ASP A 273 -1.31 -7.66 7.55
N TYR A 274 -0.41 -7.81 8.52
CA TYR A 274 -0.11 -9.09 9.18
C TYR A 274 -0.65 -9.16 10.62
N LEU A 275 -1.29 -8.09 11.09
CA LEU A 275 -1.83 -8.02 12.45
C LEU A 275 -3.18 -8.71 12.56
N SER A 276 -3.57 -9.01 13.79
CA SER A 276 -4.81 -9.71 14.10
C SER A 276 -5.49 -9.11 15.34
N GLU A 277 -6.61 -9.73 15.75
CA GLU A 277 -7.32 -9.33 16.96
C GLU A 277 -6.48 -9.45 18.24
N GLU A 278 -5.45 -10.30 18.24
CA GLU A 278 -4.55 -10.46 19.39
C GLU A 278 -3.68 -9.21 19.64
N ASP A 279 -3.53 -8.35 18.63
CA ASP A 279 -2.64 -7.18 18.64
C ASP A 279 -3.36 -5.86 18.98
N TYR A 280 -4.66 -5.90 19.29
CA TYR A 280 -5.46 -4.70 19.47
C TYR A 280 -4.96 -3.77 20.57
N THR A 281 -4.28 -4.29 21.59
CA THR A 281 -3.73 -3.44 22.66
C THR A 281 -2.70 -2.46 22.09
N GLU A 282 -1.77 -2.97 21.29
CA GLU A 282 -0.70 -2.17 20.67
C GLU A 282 -1.23 -1.30 19.54
N ILE A 283 -2.22 -1.78 18.78
CA ILE A 283 -2.91 -0.97 17.76
C ILE A 283 -3.59 0.24 18.40
N CYS A 284 -4.34 0.04 19.49
CA CYS A 284 -5.01 1.14 20.18
C CYS A 284 -4.01 2.16 20.74
N GLN A 285 -2.92 1.69 21.36
CA GLN A 285 -1.84 2.56 21.83
C GLN A 285 -1.21 3.35 20.66
N ASN A 286 -1.01 2.71 19.50
CA ASN A 286 -0.47 3.38 18.32
C ASN A 286 -1.40 4.50 17.81
N LEU A 287 -2.71 4.27 17.78
CA LEU A 287 -3.71 5.28 17.41
C LEU A 287 -3.76 6.46 18.39
N GLU A 288 -3.56 6.20 19.69
CA GLU A 288 -3.41 7.26 20.70
C GLU A 288 -2.15 8.09 20.44
N LEU A 289 -1.02 7.46 20.12
CA LEU A 289 0.21 8.16 19.74
C LEU A 289 0.03 9.00 18.47
N CYS A 290 -0.68 8.48 17.46
CA CYS A 290 -1.02 9.21 16.25
C CYS A 290 -1.88 10.46 16.52
N THR A 291 -2.65 10.47 17.61
CA THR A 291 -3.44 11.65 18.04
C THR A 291 -2.56 12.86 18.35
N ARG A 292 -1.37 12.62 18.89
CA ARG A 292 -0.38 13.66 19.19
C ARG A 292 0.22 14.27 17.92
N LEU A 293 0.01 13.65 16.76
CA LEU A 293 0.49 14.12 15.46
C LEU A 293 -0.55 14.98 14.72
N SER A 294 -1.78 15.09 15.21
CA SER A 294 -2.85 15.87 14.56
C SER A 294 -2.55 17.38 14.40
N GLY A 295 -1.65 17.91 15.23
CA GLY A 295 -1.23 19.32 15.21
C GLY A 295 0.15 19.59 14.61
N ILE A 296 0.74 18.64 13.86
CA ILE A 296 2.05 18.88 13.23
C ILE A 296 1.97 20.04 12.22
N GLY A 297 2.96 20.93 12.27
CA GLY A 297 3.04 22.11 11.40
C GLY A 297 3.16 21.78 9.91
N GLU A 298 3.26 22.81 9.07
CA GLU A 298 3.41 22.66 7.62
C GLU A 298 4.89 22.62 7.18
N GLY A 299 5.17 22.01 6.02
CA GLY A 299 6.51 21.91 5.43
C GLY A 299 6.84 20.49 4.97
N THR A 300 7.92 20.33 4.19
CA THR A 300 8.25 19.07 3.51
C THR A 300 8.33 17.85 4.44
N ASP A 301 9.02 17.95 5.58
CA ASP A 301 9.14 16.82 6.52
C ASP A 301 7.81 16.51 7.22
N ALA A 302 7.05 17.55 7.57
CA ALA A 302 5.76 17.38 8.21
C ALA A 302 4.69 16.85 7.23
N ASP A 303 4.71 17.28 5.97
CA ASP A 303 3.86 16.77 4.90
C ASP A 303 4.17 15.28 4.65
N ARG A 304 5.47 14.93 4.60
CA ARG A 304 5.91 13.55 4.44
C ARG A 304 5.41 12.66 5.58
N LEU A 305 5.62 13.09 6.84
CA LEU A 305 5.10 12.40 8.01
C LEU A 305 3.57 12.24 7.93
N ALA A 306 2.84 13.32 7.64
CA ALA A 306 1.38 13.28 7.56
C ALA A 306 0.89 12.27 6.50
N ASN A 307 1.52 12.24 5.31
CA ASN A 307 1.19 11.26 4.27
C ASN A 307 1.43 9.82 4.74
N THR A 308 2.54 9.55 5.42
CA THR A 308 2.84 8.23 5.99
C THR A 308 1.82 7.85 7.08
N VAL A 309 1.42 8.78 7.95
CA VAL A 309 0.33 8.53 8.93
C VAL A 309 -0.99 8.22 8.21
N MET A 310 -1.36 8.93 7.14
CA MET A 310 -2.59 8.65 6.39
C MET A 310 -2.58 7.25 5.78
N ARG A 311 -1.46 6.81 5.18
CA ARG A 311 -1.32 5.45 4.63
C ARG A 311 -1.34 4.37 5.72
N HIS A 312 -0.69 4.62 6.85
CA HIS A 312 -0.76 3.73 8.01
C HIS A 312 -2.19 3.56 8.54
N LEU A 313 -2.93 4.66 8.73
CA LEU A 313 -4.34 4.60 9.12
C LEU A 313 -5.22 3.89 8.09
N HIS A 314 -4.88 4.00 6.80
CA HIS A 314 -5.53 3.25 5.73
C HIS A 314 -5.25 1.75 5.84
N ALA A 315 -3.99 1.35 6.09
CA ALA A 315 -3.61 -0.06 6.22
C ALA A 315 -4.32 -0.72 7.43
N LEU A 316 -4.44 0.01 8.55
CA LEU A 316 -5.17 -0.44 9.74
C LEU A 316 -6.70 -0.47 9.58
N SER A 317 -7.27 -0.02 8.46
CA SER A 317 -8.73 0.17 8.35
C SER A 317 -9.52 -1.11 8.63
N HIS A 318 -9.02 -2.25 8.13
CA HIS A 318 -9.71 -3.53 8.27
C HIS A 318 -9.82 -3.96 9.74
N LEU A 319 -8.74 -3.85 10.50
CA LEU A 319 -8.72 -4.14 11.94
C LEU A 319 -9.58 -3.15 12.73
N VAL A 320 -9.53 -1.86 12.39
CA VAL A 320 -10.37 -0.85 13.04
C VAL A 320 -11.86 -1.15 12.84
N GLN A 321 -12.24 -1.61 11.65
CA GLN A 321 -13.64 -1.86 11.27
C GLN A 321 -14.18 -3.19 11.81
N GLU A 322 -13.31 -4.18 12.06
CA GLU A 322 -13.67 -5.49 12.61
C GLU A 322 -13.67 -5.54 14.15
N HIS A 323 -13.08 -4.55 14.83
CA HIS A 323 -13.00 -4.50 16.28
C HIS A 323 -14.38 -4.39 16.98
N ASP A 324 -14.51 -4.95 18.19
CA ASP A 324 -15.74 -4.86 19.00
C ASP A 324 -16.21 -3.42 19.25
N ASN A 325 -15.26 -2.49 19.42
CA ASN A 325 -15.51 -1.05 19.56
C ASN A 325 -15.28 -0.27 18.25
N ALA A 326 -15.49 -0.90 17.08
CA ALA A 326 -15.25 -0.29 15.77
C ALA A 326 -15.87 1.11 15.66
N ALA A 327 -17.09 1.31 16.17
CA ALA A 327 -17.75 2.60 16.11
C ALA A 327 -16.98 3.75 16.80
N GLU A 328 -16.25 3.47 17.89
CA GLU A 328 -15.43 4.46 18.59
C GLU A 328 -14.09 4.66 17.89
N LEU A 329 -13.45 3.58 17.45
CA LEU A 329 -12.18 3.63 16.73
C LEU A 329 -12.30 4.32 15.38
N GLU A 330 -13.37 4.08 14.62
CA GLU A 330 -13.67 4.79 13.38
C GLU A 330 -13.83 6.29 13.62
N CYS A 331 -14.58 6.69 14.66
CA CYS A 331 -14.73 8.11 15.02
C CYS A 331 -13.38 8.75 15.33
N HIS A 332 -12.55 8.02 16.07
CA HIS A 332 -11.21 8.45 16.44
C HIS A 332 -10.34 8.65 15.20
N VAL A 333 -10.22 7.63 14.35
CA VAL A 333 -9.41 7.69 13.12
C VAL A 333 -9.90 8.77 12.17
N VAL A 334 -11.20 8.90 11.95
CA VAL A 334 -11.75 9.98 11.10
C VAL A 334 -11.30 11.34 11.61
N ARG A 335 -11.38 11.60 12.92
CA ARG A 335 -10.93 12.87 13.51
C ARG A 335 -9.43 13.13 13.38
N LEU A 336 -8.61 12.07 13.26
CA LEU A 336 -7.20 12.21 12.90
C LEU A 336 -7.00 12.62 11.44
N VAL A 337 -7.86 12.14 10.54
CA VAL A 337 -7.76 12.38 9.09
C VAL A 337 -8.26 13.78 8.71
N LEU A 338 -9.38 14.23 9.28
CA LEU A 338 -10.07 15.47 8.86
C LEU A 338 -9.16 16.72 8.79
N PRO A 339 -8.27 17.01 9.76
CA PRO A 339 -7.40 18.17 9.71
C PRO A 339 -6.49 18.22 8.48
N PHE A 340 -6.10 17.07 7.94
CA PHE A 340 -5.17 16.97 6.81
C PHE A 340 -5.84 17.11 5.45
N ILE A 341 -7.18 17.07 5.37
CA ILE A 341 -7.90 17.23 4.09
C ILE A 341 -7.63 18.60 3.47
N GLN A 342 -7.56 19.67 4.28
CA GLN A 342 -7.33 21.02 3.76
C GLN A 342 -5.86 21.28 3.37
N ARG A 343 -4.95 20.37 3.70
CA ARG A 343 -3.51 20.55 3.52
C ARG A 343 -3.08 20.04 2.15
N LYS A 344 -2.72 20.94 1.24
CA LYS A 344 -2.43 20.61 -0.18
C LYS A 344 -1.40 19.50 -0.39
N GLY A 345 -0.36 19.43 0.44
CA GLY A 345 0.68 18.40 0.35
C GLY A 345 0.25 17.01 0.83
N VAL A 346 -0.94 16.88 1.44
CA VAL A 346 -1.41 15.66 2.12
C VAL A 346 -2.83 15.25 1.70
N SER A 347 -3.60 16.18 1.13
CA SER A 347 -5.03 16.02 0.87
C SER A 347 -5.38 14.79 0.04
N THR A 348 -4.54 14.37 -0.90
CA THR A 348 -4.74 13.14 -1.68
C THR A 348 -4.81 11.90 -0.79
N GLU A 349 -3.79 11.69 0.06
CA GLU A 349 -3.78 10.51 0.94
C GLU A 349 -4.85 10.64 2.04
N ALA A 350 -5.09 11.85 2.56
CA ALA A 350 -6.14 12.06 3.55
C ALA A 350 -7.54 11.72 2.98
N LEU A 351 -7.85 12.14 1.75
CA LEU A 351 -9.12 11.80 1.09
C LEU A 351 -9.23 10.31 0.77
N ARG A 352 -8.13 9.68 0.31
CA ARG A 352 -8.09 8.24 0.06
C ARG A 352 -8.34 7.43 1.34
N THR A 353 -7.72 7.82 2.45
CA THR A 353 -7.93 7.19 3.75
C THR A 353 -9.35 7.41 4.24
N LEU A 354 -9.87 8.64 4.17
CA LEU A 354 -11.26 8.93 4.54
C LEU A 354 -12.24 8.09 3.71
N GLU A 355 -12.03 8.02 2.39
CA GLU A 355 -12.89 7.26 1.47
C GLU A 355 -13.03 5.80 1.93
N LYS A 356 -11.91 5.16 2.30
CA LYS A 356 -11.92 3.77 2.78
C LYS A 356 -12.85 3.60 3.97
N PHE A 357 -12.75 4.45 4.99
CA PHE A 357 -13.61 4.40 6.17
C PHE A 357 -15.08 4.69 5.86
N VAL A 358 -15.39 5.70 5.04
CA VAL A 358 -16.79 6.07 4.77
C VAL A 358 -17.48 5.13 3.77
N SER A 359 -16.71 4.44 2.91
CA SER A 359 -17.26 3.57 1.86
C SER A 359 -18.06 2.38 2.40
N GLU A 360 -17.72 1.90 3.59
CA GLU A 360 -18.36 0.76 4.26
C GLU A 360 -19.67 1.13 4.96
N ARG A 361 -19.97 2.42 5.10
CA ARG A 361 -21.27 2.92 5.59
C ARG A 361 -21.66 2.38 6.97
N SER A 362 -20.66 2.19 7.82
CA SER A 362 -20.84 1.66 9.17
C SER A 362 -21.60 2.65 10.07
N LYS A 363 -22.14 2.14 11.18
CA LYS A 363 -22.86 2.95 12.17
C LYS A 363 -21.96 3.93 12.92
N GLY A 364 -20.66 3.64 13.04
CA GLY A 364 -19.69 4.52 13.69
C GLY A 364 -19.49 5.81 12.91
N ILE A 365 -19.31 5.70 11.59
CA ILE A 365 -19.15 6.83 10.68
C ILE A 365 -20.31 7.83 10.75
N LEU A 366 -21.54 7.40 11.02
CA LEU A 366 -22.67 8.31 11.23
C LEU A 366 -22.46 9.30 12.37
N ARG A 367 -21.76 8.91 13.45
CA ARG A 367 -21.51 9.76 14.62
C ARG A 367 -20.61 10.96 14.29
N VAL A 368 -19.79 10.84 13.24
CA VAL A 368 -18.87 11.88 12.75
C VAL A 368 -19.27 12.40 11.36
N GLY A 369 -20.46 12.01 10.87
CA GLY A 369 -20.90 12.33 9.51
C GLY A 369 -21.05 13.81 9.22
N ASP A 370 -21.44 14.62 10.22
CA ASP A 370 -21.52 16.08 10.08
C ASP A 370 -20.13 16.73 9.96
N GLU A 371 -19.17 16.30 10.79
CA GLU A 371 -17.77 16.76 10.74
C GLU A 371 -17.17 16.48 9.35
N ILE A 372 -17.37 15.24 8.85
CA ILE A 372 -16.95 14.82 7.50
C ILE A 372 -17.61 15.70 6.43
N SER A 373 -18.94 15.85 6.48
CA SER A 373 -19.71 16.59 5.47
C SER A 373 -19.31 18.07 5.42
N GLN A 374 -19.03 18.67 6.57
CA GLN A 374 -18.55 20.04 6.67
C GLN A 374 -17.15 20.18 6.07
N CYS A 375 -16.20 19.33 6.48
CA CYS A 375 -14.82 19.40 6.01
C CYS A 375 -14.71 19.15 4.50
N CYS A 376 -15.28 18.04 4.00
CA CYS A 376 -15.24 17.68 2.59
C CYS A 376 -15.93 18.73 1.72
N TYR A 377 -16.98 19.38 2.22
CA TYR A 377 -17.60 20.45 1.44
C TYR A 377 -16.74 21.70 1.36
N SER A 378 -16.16 22.12 2.48
CA SER A 378 -15.26 23.27 2.47
C SER A 378 -14.14 23.03 1.46
N PHE A 379 -13.59 21.83 1.44
CA PHE A 379 -12.58 21.41 0.46
C PHE A 379 -13.11 21.44 -0.98
N PHE A 380 -14.32 20.90 -1.22
CA PHE A 380 -14.96 20.86 -2.54
C PHE A 380 -15.28 22.26 -3.09
N MET A 381 -15.64 23.21 -2.24
CA MET A 381 -15.98 24.57 -2.68
C MET A 381 -14.77 25.42 -3.02
N ASP A 382 -13.60 25.08 -2.51
CA ASP A 382 -12.38 25.79 -2.82
C ASP A 382 -11.89 25.41 -4.23
N GLU A 383 -12.04 26.34 -5.16
CA GLU A 383 -11.61 26.18 -6.55
C GLU A 383 -10.08 26.15 -6.71
N ALA A 384 -9.32 26.47 -5.66
CA ALA A 384 -7.86 26.32 -5.66
C ALA A 384 -7.41 24.86 -5.53
N ASN A 385 -8.33 23.94 -5.17
CA ASN A 385 -8.07 22.50 -5.11
C ASN A 385 -8.27 21.84 -6.47
N SER A 386 -7.56 20.74 -6.72
CA SER A 386 -7.67 20.02 -7.99
C SER A 386 -9.07 19.45 -8.20
N GLU A 387 -9.56 19.44 -9.45
CA GLU A 387 -10.88 18.91 -9.80
C GLU A 387 -11.05 17.46 -9.31
N GLN A 388 -10.02 16.62 -9.49
CA GLN A 388 -10.04 15.23 -9.04
C GLN A 388 -10.24 15.11 -7.52
N GLN A 389 -9.43 15.79 -6.71
CA GLN A 389 -9.55 15.71 -5.24
C GLN A 389 -10.88 16.29 -4.74
N ARG A 390 -11.37 17.35 -5.40
CA ARG A 390 -12.70 17.91 -5.09
C ARG A 390 -13.78 16.85 -5.30
N LEU A 391 -13.70 16.07 -6.39
CA LEU A 391 -14.64 14.99 -6.67
C LEU A 391 -14.54 13.84 -5.66
N GLU A 392 -13.34 13.48 -5.20
CA GLU A 392 -13.13 12.51 -4.12
C GLU A 392 -13.78 12.98 -2.80
N ALA A 393 -13.64 14.27 -2.47
CA ALA A 393 -14.33 14.85 -1.31
C ALA A 393 -15.87 14.81 -1.46
N LEU A 394 -16.39 15.07 -2.67
CA LEU A 394 -17.82 14.96 -2.96
C LEU A 394 -18.32 13.51 -2.83
N LYS A 395 -17.51 12.53 -3.24
CA LYS A 395 -17.81 11.11 -3.09
C LYS A 395 -17.93 10.71 -1.61
N CYS A 396 -17.03 11.21 -0.75
CA CYS A 396 -17.12 11.02 0.70
C CYS A 396 -18.43 11.56 1.29
N ILE A 397 -18.85 12.76 0.87
CA ILE A 397 -20.15 13.33 1.25
C ILE A 397 -21.29 12.40 0.79
N GLY A 398 -21.24 11.90 -0.44
CA GLY A 398 -22.23 10.98 -0.99
C GLY A 398 -22.39 9.70 -0.15
N TYR A 399 -21.29 9.13 0.33
CA TYR A 399 -21.33 7.98 1.22
C TYR A 399 -22.04 8.31 2.54
N ILE A 400 -21.70 9.41 3.21
CA ILE A 400 -22.35 9.82 4.46
C ILE A 400 -23.86 10.00 4.28
N LEU A 401 -24.26 10.70 3.22
CA LEU A 401 -25.68 10.96 2.95
C LEU A 401 -26.48 9.68 2.69
N SER A 402 -25.83 8.63 2.17
CA SER A 402 -26.50 7.35 1.89
C SER A 402 -26.89 6.55 3.14
N VAL A 403 -26.37 6.90 4.31
CA VAL A 403 -26.58 6.15 5.57
C VAL A 403 -27.44 6.93 6.57
N LYS A 404 -27.64 8.24 6.37
CA LYS A 404 -28.41 9.07 7.30
C LYS A 404 -29.89 8.66 7.31
N PRO A 405 -30.55 8.63 8.49
CA PRO A 405 -31.98 8.41 8.58
C PRO A 405 -32.76 9.47 7.78
N SER A 406 -33.89 9.05 7.19
CA SER A 406 -34.78 9.88 6.36
C SER A 406 -35.10 11.24 6.98
N ASP A 407 -35.32 11.26 8.29
CA ASP A 407 -35.73 12.44 9.06
C ASP A 407 -34.60 13.49 9.21
N ASP A 408 -33.35 13.05 9.33
CA ASP A 408 -32.16 13.93 9.47
C ASP A 408 -31.65 14.46 8.13
N ILE A 409 -31.91 13.72 7.05
CA ILE A 409 -31.67 14.19 5.67
C ILE A 409 -32.56 15.43 5.42
N MET A 410 -33.77 15.43 5.96
CA MET A 410 -34.82 16.38 5.60
C MET A 410 -34.74 17.72 6.33
N PHE A 411 -34.29 17.79 7.59
CA PHE A 411 -34.66 18.94 8.42
C PHE A 411 -33.73 20.18 8.41
N GLU A 412 -32.44 20.07 8.05
CA GLU A 412 -31.59 21.29 7.99
C GLU A 412 -30.40 21.21 7.03
N ASN A 413 -29.79 20.02 6.90
CA ASN A 413 -28.53 19.90 6.17
C ASN A 413 -28.71 19.42 4.72
N CYS A 414 -29.45 18.35 4.41
CA CYS A 414 -29.49 17.86 3.02
C CYS A 414 -30.31 18.76 2.07
N HIS A 415 -31.37 19.42 2.52
CA HIS A 415 -32.12 20.34 1.66
C HIS A 415 -31.32 21.61 1.32
N ARG A 416 -30.62 22.27 2.27
CA ARG A 416 -29.70 23.39 1.99
C ARG A 416 -28.39 22.94 1.33
N LEU A 417 -27.84 21.79 1.71
CA LEU A 417 -26.65 21.23 1.05
C LEU A 417 -26.98 20.81 -0.38
N LEU A 418 -27.87 19.84 -0.59
CA LEU A 418 -28.18 19.37 -1.92
C LEU A 418 -28.84 20.49 -2.74
N VAL A 419 -29.85 21.23 -2.25
CA VAL A 419 -30.49 22.24 -3.11
C VAL A 419 -29.64 23.50 -3.29
N THR A 420 -29.04 24.09 -2.26
CA THR A 420 -28.19 25.29 -2.46
C THR A 420 -26.83 24.96 -3.08
N ARG A 421 -26.26 23.75 -2.86
CA ARG A 421 -24.98 23.32 -3.46
C ARG A 421 -25.14 22.64 -4.82
N TYR A 422 -26.22 21.88 -5.08
CA TYR A 422 -26.59 21.49 -6.46
C TYR A 422 -27.05 22.70 -7.26
N GLN A 423 -27.75 23.68 -6.69
CA GLN A 423 -28.03 24.92 -7.42
C GLN A 423 -26.72 25.64 -7.77
N LYS A 424 -25.73 25.77 -6.89
CA LYS A 424 -24.44 26.35 -7.30
C LYS A 424 -23.68 25.52 -8.35
N LEU A 425 -23.78 24.19 -8.31
CA LEU A 425 -23.22 23.28 -9.34
C LEU A 425 -23.98 23.34 -10.67
N LEU A 426 -25.30 23.49 -10.65
CA LEU A 426 -26.19 23.54 -11.81
C LEU A 426 -26.28 24.94 -12.44
N TYR A 427 -26.12 26.01 -11.64
CA TYR A 427 -26.15 27.41 -12.07
C TYR A 427 -24.76 28.01 -12.32
N GLY A 428 -23.68 27.29 -11.99
CA GLY A 428 -22.34 27.64 -12.46
C GLY A 428 -22.24 27.35 -13.95
N GLU A 429 -22.60 28.32 -14.80
CA GLU A 429 -22.64 28.25 -16.27
C GLU A 429 -21.32 27.79 -16.95
N ARG A 430 -20.25 27.52 -16.19
CA ARG A 430 -18.94 27.06 -16.68
C ARG A 430 -18.49 25.69 -16.14
N ALA A 431 -19.23 25.05 -15.23
CA ALA A 431 -18.79 23.82 -14.55
C ALA A 431 -19.04 22.51 -15.34
N PHE A 432 -19.88 22.52 -16.38
CA PHE A 432 -20.19 21.33 -17.20
C PHE A 432 -19.30 21.16 -18.43
N ALA A 433 -18.11 21.80 -18.45
CA ALA A 433 -17.23 21.76 -19.61
C ALA A 433 -16.56 20.39 -19.84
N SER A 434 -16.47 19.53 -18.81
CA SER A 434 -15.79 18.23 -18.90
C SER A 434 -16.78 17.06 -18.85
N VAL A 435 -16.69 16.17 -19.85
CA VAL A 435 -17.50 14.93 -19.96
C VAL A 435 -17.26 14.00 -18.76
N SER A 436 -16.05 14.03 -18.18
CA SER A 436 -15.64 13.25 -17.01
C SER A 436 -16.33 13.70 -15.71
N PHE A 437 -16.45 15.01 -15.49
CA PHE A 437 -17.13 15.59 -14.34
C PHE A 437 -18.60 15.14 -14.27
N LEU A 438 -19.31 15.23 -15.39
CA LEU A 438 -20.71 14.85 -15.48
C LEU A 438 -20.93 13.35 -15.22
N LEU A 439 -19.97 12.49 -15.59
CA LEU A 439 -20.03 11.05 -15.30
C LEU A 439 -19.98 10.78 -13.79
N GLN A 440 -19.03 11.37 -13.08
CA GLN A 440 -18.86 11.15 -11.64
C GLN A 440 -20.03 11.72 -10.82
N VAL A 441 -20.57 12.88 -11.22
CA VAL A 441 -21.78 13.44 -10.62
C VAL A 441 -22.97 12.50 -10.82
N CYS A 442 -23.16 11.99 -12.04
CA CYS A 442 -24.21 11.02 -12.33
C CYS A 442 -24.06 9.74 -11.49
N ASP A 443 -22.83 9.25 -11.29
CA ASP A 443 -22.57 8.07 -10.47
C ASP A 443 -22.84 8.29 -8.97
N ALA A 444 -22.43 9.44 -8.42
CA ALA A 444 -22.74 9.81 -7.05
C ALA A 444 -24.25 9.91 -6.81
N VAL A 445 -24.97 10.58 -7.72
CA VAL A 445 -26.43 10.72 -7.67
C VAL A 445 -27.10 9.36 -7.82
N ARG A 446 -26.61 8.52 -8.74
CA ARG A 446 -27.12 7.16 -8.95
C ARG A 446 -27.02 6.32 -7.68
N SER A 447 -25.88 6.42 -6.98
CA SER A 447 -25.64 5.74 -5.71
C SER A 447 -26.59 6.25 -4.62
N ALA A 448 -26.78 7.57 -4.53
CA ALA A 448 -27.70 8.19 -3.57
C ALA A 448 -29.16 7.78 -3.83
N VAL A 449 -29.63 7.87 -5.08
CA VAL A 449 -31.00 7.52 -5.47
C VAL A 449 -31.32 6.04 -5.21
N SER A 450 -30.39 5.13 -5.51
CA SER A 450 -30.62 3.69 -5.32
C SER A 450 -30.85 3.28 -3.86
N ASN A 451 -30.42 4.11 -2.91
CA ASN A 451 -30.50 3.82 -1.48
C ASN A 451 -31.46 4.79 -0.76
N PHE A 452 -32.21 5.62 -1.50
CA PHE A 452 -33.08 6.62 -0.90
C PHE A 452 -34.39 6.01 -0.41
N PRO A 453 -34.90 6.40 0.78
CA PRO A 453 -36.15 5.86 1.32
C PRO A 453 -37.35 6.09 0.38
N PRO A 454 -38.23 5.07 0.18
CA PRO A 454 -39.37 5.18 -0.73
C PRO A 454 -40.31 6.35 -0.42
N GLU A 455 -40.55 6.65 0.86
CA GLU A 455 -41.45 7.73 1.29
C GLU A 455 -41.05 9.13 0.79
N HIS A 456 -39.77 9.36 0.46
CA HIS A 456 -39.25 10.68 0.05
C HIS A 456 -38.81 10.74 -1.41
N LEU A 457 -39.04 9.68 -2.19
CA LEU A 457 -38.69 9.65 -3.61
C LEU A 457 -39.38 10.78 -4.42
N SER A 458 -40.55 11.23 -4.01
CA SER A 458 -41.29 12.32 -4.66
C SER A 458 -40.60 13.67 -4.58
N GLU A 459 -39.80 13.89 -3.54
CA GLU A 459 -39.07 15.15 -3.34
C GLU A 459 -37.72 15.16 -4.06
N MET A 460 -37.10 13.99 -4.24
CA MET A 460 -35.84 13.84 -4.97
C MET A 460 -36.01 13.83 -6.49
N LEU A 461 -37.15 13.33 -6.99
CA LEU A 461 -37.40 13.21 -8.42
C LEU A 461 -37.24 14.53 -9.22
N PRO A 462 -37.72 15.71 -8.77
CA PRO A 462 -37.48 16.97 -9.46
C PRO A 462 -36.00 17.29 -9.67
N LEU A 463 -35.16 17.03 -8.66
CA LEU A 463 -33.72 17.34 -8.68
C LEU A 463 -32.96 16.39 -9.60
N VAL A 464 -33.24 15.09 -9.50
CA VAL A 464 -32.67 14.07 -10.38
C VAL A 464 -33.11 14.32 -11.83
N SER A 465 -34.37 14.71 -12.03
CA SER A 465 -34.89 15.03 -13.36
C SER A 465 -34.20 16.24 -13.98
N GLN A 466 -33.96 17.30 -13.21
CA GLN A 466 -33.23 18.47 -13.68
C GLN A 466 -31.79 18.14 -14.08
N LEU A 467 -31.09 17.33 -13.27
CA LEU A 467 -29.75 16.85 -13.63
C LEU A 467 -29.77 16.00 -14.90
N LEU A 468 -30.74 15.07 -15.01
CA LEU A 468 -30.91 14.22 -16.19
C LEU A 468 -31.21 15.03 -17.45
N CYS A 469 -32.02 16.08 -17.37
CA CYS A 469 -32.28 16.99 -18.48
C CYS A 469 -30.99 17.63 -19.04
N ASN A 470 -29.98 17.86 -18.20
CA ASN A 470 -28.69 18.38 -18.65
C ASN A 470 -27.74 17.24 -19.08
N ALA A 471 -27.70 16.16 -18.30
CA ALA A 471 -26.75 15.08 -18.46
C ALA A 471 -27.01 14.27 -19.74
N LEU A 472 -28.27 13.99 -20.05
CA LEU A 472 -28.68 13.20 -21.21
C LEU A 472 -28.22 13.81 -22.56
N PHE A 473 -28.00 15.12 -22.61
CA PHE A 473 -27.59 15.85 -23.82
C PHE A 473 -26.13 16.29 -23.81
N THR A 474 -25.46 16.25 -22.65
CA THR A 474 -24.05 16.64 -22.50
C THR A 474 -23.11 15.42 -22.40
N ASN A 475 -23.55 14.35 -21.73
CA ASN A 475 -22.88 13.03 -21.69
C ASN A 475 -23.97 11.93 -21.69
N PRO A 476 -24.44 11.51 -22.87
CA PRO A 476 -25.57 10.59 -22.98
C PRO A 476 -25.35 9.24 -22.30
N SER A 477 -24.12 8.73 -22.23
CA SER A 477 -23.80 7.47 -21.55
C SER A 477 -24.05 7.57 -20.04
N ALA A 478 -23.46 8.58 -19.39
CA ALA A 478 -23.66 8.85 -17.97
C ALA A 478 -25.13 9.18 -17.65
N GLY A 479 -25.74 10.05 -18.47
CA GLY A 479 -27.14 10.44 -18.33
C GLY A 479 -28.09 9.25 -18.47
N CYS A 480 -27.86 8.36 -19.44
CA CYS A 480 -28.69 7.17 -19.62
C CYS A 480 -28.51 6.16 -18.47
N ALA A 481 -27.29 6.00 -17.94
CA ALA A 481 -27.05 5.14 -16.78
C ALA A 481 -27.82 5.63 -15.53
N LEU A 482 -27.75 6.93 -15.23
CA LEU A 482 -28.54 7.53 -14.15
C LEU A 482 -30.04 7.46 -14.43
N ALA A 483 -30.48 7.70 -15.68
CA ALA A 483 -31.89 7.67 -16.07
C ALA A 483 -32.48 6.27 -15.90
N LYS A 484 -31.73 5.22 -16.23
CA LYS A 484 -32.15 3.82 -15.99
C LYS A 484 -32.37 3.55 -14.51
N THR A 485 -31.44 3.97 -13.65
CA THR A 485 -31.61 3.84 -12.19
C THR A 485 -32.81 4.66 -11.71
N ALA A 486 -32.98 5.90 -12.18
CA ALA A 486 -34.13 6.71 -11.85
C ALA A 486 -35.44 6.04 -12.27
N VAL A 487 -35.50 5.48 -13.48
CA VAL A 487 -36.66 4.75 -14.00
C VAL A 487 -36.97 3.51 -13.16
N LEU A 488 -35.94 2.76 -12.74
CA LEU A 488 -36.12 1.61 -11.85
C LEU A 488 -36.65 2.03 -10.48
N ILE A 489 -36.00 3.00 -9.83
CA ILE A 489 -36.29 3.35 -8.43
C ILE A 489 -37.59 4.18 -8.32
N PHE A 490 -37.74 5.25 -9.10
CA PHE A 490 -38.93 6.11 -9.08
C PHE A 490 -40.12 5.48 -9.84
N GLY A 491 -39.89 4.51 -10.73
CA GLY A 491 -40.94 3.85 -11.49
C GLY A 491 -41.77 2.88 -10.65
N HIS A 492 -41.16 2.24 -9.65
CA HIS A 492 -41.84 1.31 -8.76
C HIS A 492 -42.67 1.98 -7.65
N ASN A 493 -42.51 3.29 -7.44
CA ASN A 493 -43.26 4.04 -6.44
C ASN A 493 -44.43 4.81 -7.07
N THR A 494 -45.65 4.49 -6.64
CA THR A 494 -46.91 5.06 -7.16
C THR A 494 -47.01 6.56 -6.98
N SER A 495 -46.36 7.14 -5.97
CA SER A 495 -46.34 8.59 -5.72
C SER A 495 -45.48 9.36 -6.74
N THR A 496 -44.46 8.72 -7.32
CA THR A 496 -43.49 9.34 -8.23
C THR A 496 -43.73 8.99 -9.69
N THR A 497 -44.44 7.89 -9.97
CA THR A 497 -44.75 7.42 -11.32
C THR A 497 -45.32 8.50 -12.24
N PRO A 498 -46.31 9.33 -11.84
CA PRO A 498 -46.91 10.32 -12.74
C PRO A 498 -45.92 11.41 -13.16
N GLN A 499 -45.12 11.89 -12.21
CA GLN A 499 -44.12 12.93 -12.45
C GLN A 499 -42.93 12.38 -13.26
N LEU A 500 -42.48 11.16 -12.96
CA LEU A 500 -41.43 10.49 -13.74
C LEU A 500 -41.87 10.31 -15.19
N CYS A 501 -43.11 9.92 -15.41
CA CYS A 501 -43.69 9.80 -16.75
C CYS A 501 -43.71 11.12 -17.53
N ALA A 502 -43.95 12.25 -16.86
CA ALA A 502 -43.86 13.57 -17.48
C ALA A 502 -42.40 13.90 -17.90
N CYS A 503 -41.44 13.58 -17.04
CA CYS A 503 -40.02 13.80 -17.33
C CYS A 503 -39.52 12.90 -18.47
N ILE A 504 -39.87 11.61 -18.48
CA ILE A 504 -39.53 10.69 -19.59
C ILE A 504 -40.09 11.21 -20.91
N ARG A 505 -41.35 11.69 -20.92
CA ARG A 505 -41.94 12.28 -22.13
C ARG A 505 -41.14 13.47 -22.62
N GLN A 506 -40.76 14.38 -21.73
CA GLN A 506 -39.93 15.54 -22.05
C GLN A 506 -38.55 15.14 -22.59
N TRP A 507 -37.89 14.14 -21.99
CA TRP A 507 -36.60 13.62 -22.46
C TRP A 507 -36.71 13.03 -23.87
N LEU A 508 -37.76 12.26 -24.15
CA LEU A 508 -38.00 11.64 -25.46
C LEU A 508 -38.36 12.66 -26.55
N GLU A 509 -39.14 13.69 -26.21
CA GLU A 509 -39.45 14.80 -27.13
C GLU A 509 -38.18 15.59 -27.46
N SER A 510 -37.35 15.88 -26.45
CA SER A 510 -36.07 16.57 -26.61
C SER A 510 -35.07 15.75 -27.43
N PHE A 511 -35.01 14.43 -27.20
CA PHE A 511 -34.20 13.50 -28.01
C PHE A 511 -34.68 13.42 -29.47
N ALA A 512 -35.98 13.31 -29.70
CA ALA A 512 -36.56 13.27 -31.04
C ALA A 512 -36.25 14.55 -31.85
N SER A 513 -36.16 15.71 -31.18
CA SER A 513 -35.77 16.98 -31.79
C SER A 513 -34.26 17.09 -32.10
N SER A 514 -33.44 16.21 -31.50
CA SER A 514 -31.97 16.24 -31.57
C SER A 514 -31.39 15.10 -32.42
N LEU A 515 -32.20 14.49 -33.29
CA LEU A 515 -31.75 13.45 -34.23
C LEU A 515 -31.12 14.06 -35.50
N PRO A 516 -30.05 13.45 -36.05
CA PRO A 516 -29.39 12.22 -35.60
C PRO A 516 -28.37 12.45 -34.47
N SER A 517 -28.41 11.60 -33.43
CA SER A 517 -27.46 11.63 -32.31
C SER A 517 -26.52 10.42 -32.35
N GLN A 518 -25.26 10.62 -31.98
CA GLN A 518 -24.24 9.55 -31.91
C GLN A 518 -24.52 8.52 -30.81
N SER A 519 -25.37 8.84 -29.83
CA SER A 519 -25.68 7.97 -28.67
C SER A 519 -27.04 7.26 -28.78
N ILE A 520 -27.45 6.93 -30.01
CA ILE A 520 -28.77 6.35 -30.27
C ILE A 520 -29.01 5.02 -29.53
N GLU A 521 -27.95 4.24 -29.28
CA GLU A 521 -28.04 2.93 -28.62
C GLU A 521 -28.36 3.05 -27.12
N GLU A 522 -27.77 4.03 -26.44
CA GLU A 522 -28.01 4.30 -25.02
C GLU A 522 -29.44 4.77 -24.78
N TRP A 523 -29.95 5.63 -25.67
CA TRP A 523 -31.34 6.09 -25.66
C TRP A 523 -32.34 4.96 -25.93
N LEU A 524 -32.05 4.08 -26.90
CA LEU A 524 -32.88 2.89 -27.17
C LEU A 524 -32.91 1.93 -25.96
N SER A 525 -31.78 1.79 -25.27
CA SER A 525 -31.69 1.00 -24.04
C SER A 525 -32.52 1.60 -22.89
N LEU A 526 -32.51 2.92 -22.71
CA LEU A 526 -33.36 3.61 -21.74
C LEU A 526 -34.86 3.44 -22.07
N ILE A 527 -35.24 3.59 -23.34
CA ILE A 527 -36.62 3.40 -23.82
C ILE A 527 -37.09 1.97 -23.55
N TYR A 528 -36.25 0.99 -23.86
CA TYR A 528 -36.55 -0.42 -23.58
C TYR A 528 -36.80 -0.66 -22.09
N GLN A 529 -35.96 -0.10 -21.22
CA GLN A 529 -36.07 -0.26 -19.77
C GLN A 529 -37.34 0.41 -19.20
N ALA A 530 -37.71 1.58 -19.70
CA ALA A 530 -38.97 2.24 -19.34
C ALA A 530 -40.20 1.45 -19.83
N SER A 531 -40.10 0.79 -20.99
CA SER A 531 -41.18 -0.05 -21.54
C SER A 531 -41.38 -1.36 -20.76
N LEU A 532 -40.31 -1.97 -20.26
CA LEU A 532 -40.36 -3.19 -19.44
C LEU A 532 -41.13 -2.99 -18.13
N LEU A 533 -41.03 -1.80 -17.52
CA LEU A 533 -41.71 -1.47 -16.27
C LEU A 533 -43.21 -1.15 -16.42
N ARG A 534 -43.75 -1.23 -17.65
CA ARG A 534 -45.16 -0.93 -17.97
C ARG A 534 -45.63 0.43 -17.41
N LEU A 535 -44.75 1.44 -17.44
CA LEU A 535 -45.10 2.76 -16.92
C LEU A 535 -46.30 3.35 -17.70
N PRO A 536 -47.24 4.04 -17.03
CA PRO A 536 -48.49 4.51 -17.66
C PRO A 536 -48.29 5.42 -18.88
N CYS A 537 -47.16 6.12 -18.94
CA CYS A 537 -46.75 6.96 -20.08
C CYS A 537 -46.56 6.19 -21.39
N PHE A 538 -46.44 4.86 -21.36
CA PHE A 538 -46.29 3.98 -22.53
C PHE A 538 -47.57 3.24 -22.93
N GLY A 539 -48.66 3.39 -22.17
CA GLY A 539 -50.01 2.94 -22.52
C GLY A 539 -50.23 1.42 -22.55
N ALA A 540 -51.29 0.95 -21.91
CA ALA A 540 -51.83 -0.39 -22.16
C ALA A 540 -52.49 -0.39 -23.56
N GLY A 541 -51.73 -0.75 -24.61
CA GLY A 541 -52.25 -0.96 -25.97
C GLY A 541 -51.71 -0.04 -27.07
N THR A 542 -50.70 0.79 -26.82
CA THR A 542 -50.01 1.53 -27.89
C THR A 542 -48.83 0.72 -28.42
N SER A 543 -48.94 0.25 -29.66
CA SER A 543 -47.82 -0.39 -30.37
C SER A 543 -46.64 0.59 -30.49
N PRO A 544 -45.38 0.11 -30.37
CA PRO A 544 -44.16 0.92 -30.48
C PRO A 544 -44.04 1.72 -31.80
N SER A 545 -44.85 1.38 -32.81
CA SER A 545 -44.98 2.07 -34.11
C SER A 545 -45.65 3.46 -34.07
N LYS A 546 -46.13 3.95 -32.91
CA LYS A 546 -46.75 5.29 -32.79
C LYS A 546 -45.87 6.34 -32.11
N PHE A 547 -44.63 6.02 -31.73
CA PHE A 547 -43.69 7.04 -31.25
C PHE A 547 -43.19 7.91 -32.42
N PRO A 548 -42.97 9.22 -32.23
CA PRO A 548 -42.43 10.12 -33.26
C PRO A 548 -41.07 9.66 -33.82
N LEU A 549 -40.36 8.77 -33.10
CA LEU A 549 -39.11 8.14 -33.52
C LEU A 549 -39.27 7.15 -34.69
N SER A 550 -40.46 6.55 -34.90
CA SER A 550 -40.68 5.61 -36.01
C SER A 550 -40.72 6.27 -37.38
N ARG A 551 -41.00 7.58 -37.44
CA ARG A 551 -41.05 8.35 -38.70
C ARG A 551 -39.67 8.83 -39.17
N ASN A 552 -38.72 9.02 -38.25
CA ASN A 552 -37.40 9.61 -38.57
C ASN A 552 -36.22 8.63 -38.48
N CYS A 553 -36.36 7.47 -37.84
CA CYS A 553 -35.31 6.44 -37.77
C CYS A 553 -35.63 5.26 -38.70
N GLY A 554 -35.68 5.50 -40.01
CA GLY A 554 -35.75 4.43 -41.00
C GLY A 554 -34.57 3.46 -40.83
N ASN A 555 -34.87 2.20 -40.48
CA ASN A 555 -33.98 1.03 -40.42
C ASN A 555 -33.00 0.86 -39.24
N LYS A 556 -33.16 1.55 -38.09
CA LYS A 556 -32.29 1.33 -36.90
C LYS A 556 -32.95 0.74 -35.65
N LEU A 557 -34.22 0.33 -35.70
CA LEU A 557 -34.88 -0.34 -34.56
C LEU A 557 -34.67 -1.87 -34.61
N PRO A 558 -34.27 -2.53 -33.50
CA PRO A 558 -34.21 -3.98 -33.42
C PRO A 558 -35.59 -4.61 -33.69
N LYS A 559 -35.63 -5.71 -34.46
CA LYS A 559 -36.86 -6.44 -34.81
C LYS A 559 -37.68 -6.95 -33.60
N SER A 560 -37.14 -6.89 -32.39
CA SER A 560 -37.84 -7.22 -31.15
C SER A 560 -38.77 -6.11 -30.64
N MET A 561 -38.84 -4.95 -31.32
CA MET A 561 -39.66 -3.79 -30.97
C MET A 561 -40.78 -3.48 -31.98
N THR A 562 -41.19 -4.40 -32.85
CA THR A 562 -42.40 -4.26 -33.68
C THR A 562 -43.55 -5.09 -33.17
#